data_AF-A0A6N1ATI1-F1
#
_entry.id   AF-A0A6N1ATI1-F1
#
_cell.length_a   1.000
_cell.length_b   1.000
_cell.length_c   1.000
_cell.angle_alpha   90.00
_cell.angle_beta   90.00
_cell.angle_gamma   90.00
#
_symmetry.space_group_name_H-M   'P 1'
#
loop_
_entity.id
_entity.type
_entity.pdbx_description
1 polymer ?
#
loop_
_entity_poly.entity_id
_entity_poly.type
_entity_poly.pdbx_seq_one_letter_code
_entity_poly.pdbx_strand_id
1 'polypeptide(L)'
;MNTLKADDVRNAAQKHGWMDIHERLIGNRLDGRIFQKAPGRGRSVCPIHGTSKSNGRGDGFRFFKDAETSGGGVCNTCGKFADGFRLLMAIEGWTFPQTLEEVAKVVGLDVGSGRVRKDAPPPRVRPKVEAKPPNDTFIRNLLRRAWAEAVPVTDPLAAPLMRYLMRRKLSIEPIAGLKNFRFHPSLDYVDDDGVVVGQFPALLMGVSDALGRPATIHRTYLTENGEKAPVEEPKKVFPLPNDRSLVMPVEHPRFDGMMVDGGGFIRMGEPQAGVLGVAEGFETALAVHLATGMTVWPCVCADLMERFIPPEGVEQIVVWGDLDRSGRGREAAQRLKASAWDMGRKALVFMPSLSIPDNAKGIDWHDVWVMHGQAGFPRFRTEQRAVMPMAVGDAGPRYTDRVERNLQPIHVQGPCSTPQSEGIRGLIAEPSMRSAAPRTGLLGRLRNFVKF
;
A
#
# COMPACT_ATOMS: atom_id res chain seq x y z
N MET A 1 -11.14 -2.81 56.55
CA MET A 1 -10.18 -2.07 55.69
C MET A 1 -10.85 -1.90 54.34
N ASN A 2 -11.10 -0.66 53.89
CA ASN A 2 -11.64 -0.41 52.55
C ASN A 2 -10.59 -0.82 51.52
N THR A 3 -10.89 -1.85 50.73
CA THR A 3 -10.04 -2.31 49.64
C THR A 3 -10.23 -1.41 48.42
N LEU A 4 -9.13 -0.91 47.85
CA LEU A 4 -9.13 -0.22 46.56
C LEU A 4 -9.79 -1.11 45.50
N LYS A 5 -10.90 -0.64 44.91
CA LYS A 5 -11.49 -1.32 43.76
C LYS A 5 -10.64 -1.03 42.52
N ALA A 6 -10.23 -2.09 41.82
CA ALA A 6 -9.39 -1.99 40.65
C ALA A 6 -10.00 -1.10 39.54
N ASP A 7 -11.33 -1.13 39.40
CA ASP A 7 -12.04 -0.34 38.38
C ASP A 7 -11.99 1.17 38.67
N ASP A 8 -12.04 1.57 39.94
CA ASP A 8 -11.95 2.97 40.34
C ASP A 8 -10.57 3.55 40.00
N VAL A 9 -9.51 2.78 40.29
CA VAL A 9 -8.13 3.14 39.94
C VAL A 9 -7.94 3.17 38.42
N ARG A 10 -8.49 2.19 37.69
CA ARG A 10 -8.41 2.14 36.22
C ARG A 10 -9.07 3.37 35.58
N ASN A 11 -10.28 3.71 36.03
CA ASN A 11 -11.03 4.87 35.53
C ASN A 11 -10.31 6.19 35.86
N ALA A 12 -9.73 6.30 37.06
CA ALA A 12 -8.94 7.45 37.45
C ALA A 12 -7.66 7.56 36.60
N ALA A 13 -6.95 6.46 36.37
CA ALA A 13 -5.74 6.42 35.54
C ALA A 13 -6.01 6.81 34.08
N GLN A 14 -7.11 6.33 33.50
CA GLN A 14 -7.53 6.72 32.15
C GLN A 14 -7.82 8.21 32.02
N LYS A 15 -8.46 8.81 33.03
CA LYS A 15 -8.74 10.26 33.06
C LYS A 15 -7.48 11.09 33.30
N HIS A 16 -6.54 10.59 34.11
CA HIS A 16 -5.28 11.24 34.40
C HIS A 16 -4.30 11.21 33.23
N GLY A 17 -4.36 10.15 32.41
CA GLY A 17 -3.46 9.92 31.27
C GLY A 17 -2.32 8.99 31.66
N TRP A 18 -2.29 7.81 31.04
CA TRP A 18 -1.34 6.75 31.39
C TRP A 18 0.11 7.12 31.08
N MET A 19 0.34 8.00 30.10
CA MET A 19 1.69 8.42 29.75
C MET A 19 2.35 9.25 30.86
N ASP A 20 1.59 10.09 31.58
CA ASP A 20 2.08 10.83 32.76
C ASP A 20 2.36 9.88 33.92
N ILE A 21 1.49 8.89 34.14
CA ILE A 21 1.66 7.86 35.17
C ILE A 21 2.96 7.07 34.94
N HIS A 22 3.19 6.61 33.70
CA HIS A 22 4.42 5.90 33.34
C HIS A 22 5.67 6.77 33.48
N GLU A 23 5.63 8.03 33.04
CA GLU A 23 6.79 8.92 33.20
C GLU A 23 7.17 9.13 34.67
N ARG A 24 6.17 9.20 35.57
CA ARG A 24 6.41 9.36 37.00
C ARG A 24 6.93 8.08 37.66
N LEU A 25 6.40 6.91 37.28
CA LEU A 25 6.71 5.64 37.95
C LEU A 25 7.94 4.95 37.36
N ILE A 26 8.11 4.99 36.04
CA ILE A 26 9.14 4.23 35.32
C ILE A 26 9.96 5.10 34.35
N GLY A 27 9.84 6.42 34.41
CA GLY A 27 10.53 7.34 33.50
C GLY A 27 12.06 7.26 33.59
N ASN A 28 12.61 6.92 34.76
CA ASN A 28 14.03 6.68 34.97
C ASN A 28 14.53 5.34 34.41
N ARG A 29 13.63 4.40 34.10
CA ARG A 29 13.95 3.10 33.49
C ARG A 29 13.96 3.17 31.97
N LEU A 30 13.42 4.24 31.40
CA LEU A 30 13.22 4.42 29.97
C LEU A 30 14.03 5.63 29.47
N ASP A 31 14.31 5.65 28.17
CA ASP A 31 14.83 6.86 27.52
C ASP A 31 13.78 7.95 27.55
N GLY A 32 14.03 9.07 28.26
CA GLY A 32 13.07 10.17 28.42
C GLY A 32 12.53 10.74 27.10
N ARG A 33 13.24 10.57 25.97
CA ARG A 33 12.76 10.96 24.64
C ARG A 33 11.51 10.20 24.21
N ILE A 34 11.25 9.01 24.78
CA ILE A 34 10.04 8.23 24.50
C ILE A 34 8.77 8.99 24.93
N PHE A 35 8.84 9.80 25.99
CA PHE A 35 7.72 10.59 26.51
C PHE A 35 7.54 11.94 25.81
N GLN A 36 8.55 12.37 25.04
CA GLN A 36 8.53 13.62 24.25
C GLN A 36 7.89 13.42 22.86
N LYS A 37 7.66 12.17 22.45
CA LYS A 37 7.01 11.81 21.18
C LYS A 37 5.58 11.33 21.43
N ALA A 38 4.75 11.39 20.39
CA ALA A 38 3.42 10.79 20.43
C ALA A 38 3.51 9.27 20.73
N PRO A 39 2.55 8.70 21.49
CA PRO A 39 2.49 7.27 21.74
C PRO A 39 2.59 6.44 20.44
N GLY A 40 3.33 5.34 20.48
CA GLY A 40 3.63 4.53 19.29
C GLY A 40 4.86 4.95 18.47
N ARG A 41 5.30 6.22 18.56
CA ARG A 41 6.46 6.76 17.81
C ARG A 41 7.74 6.86 18.63
N GLY A 42 7.62 6.85 19.95
CA GLY A 42 8.74 6.73 20.86
C GLY A 42 9.37 5.33 20.79
N ARG A 43 10.70 5.26 20.91
CA ARG A 43 11.45 4.02 21.10
C ARG A 43 12.38 4.19 22.31
N SER A 44 12.55 3.12 23.08
CA SER A 44 13.50 3.04 24.18
C SER A 44 14.17 1.67 24.19
N VAL A 45 15.32 1.59 24.86
CA VAL A 45 15.86 0.32 25.34
C VAL A 45 14.78 -0.34 26.21
N CYS A 46 14.64 -1.66 26.09
CA CYS A 46 13.68 -2.37 26.93
C CYS A 46 14.17 -2.35 28.38
N PRO A 47 13.36 -1.85 29.34
CA PRO A 47 13.78 -1.77 30.74
C PRO A 47 13.85 -3.13 31.45
N ILE A 48 13.34 -4.19 30.81
CA ILE A 48 13.30 -5.56 31.36
C ILE A 48 14.56 -6.34 30.96
N HIS A 49 14.88 -6.40 29.67
CA HIS A 49 16.00 -7.20 29.16
C HIS A 49 17.20 -6.37 28.65
N GLY A 50 17.09 -5.04 28.66
CA GLY A 50 18.13 -4.15 28.15
C GLY A 50 18.26 -4.16 26.62
N THR A 51 19.49 -4.14 26.14
CA THR A 51 19.82 -4.25 24.71
C THR A 51 21.05 -5.14 24.53
N SER A 52 21.07 -5.93 23.46
CA SER A 52 22.25 -6.70 23.04
C SER A 52 23.24 -5.88 22.21
N LYS A 53 22.90 -4.62 21.86
CA LYS A 53 23.76 -3.73 21.08
C LYS A 53 24.89 -3.21 21.97
N SER A 54 26.14 -3.38 21.51
CA SER A 54 27.37 -3.00 22.24
C SER A 54 27.49 -1.50 22.54
N ASN A 55 26.76 -0.65 21.83
CA ASN A 55 26.72 0.80 22.06
C ASN A 55 25.75 1.22 23.16
N GLY A 56 25.12 0.27 23.88
CA GLY A 56 24.18 0.53 24.96
C GLY A 56 22.85 1.15 24.52
N ARG A 57 22.64 1.33 23.20
CA ARG A 57 21.42 1.91 22.62
C ARG A 57 20.56 0.82 22.01
N GLY A 58 19.27 0.85 22.32
CA GLY A 58 18.29 -0.12 21.86
C GLY A 58 16.95 0.55 21.62
N ASP A 59 16.20 -0.01 20.69
CA ASP A 59 14.90 0.45 20.19
C ASP A 59 13.82 -0.62 20.35
N GLY A 60 14.09 -1.60 21.22
CA GLY A 60 13.28 -2.80 21.37
C GLY A 60 11.94 -2.58 22.08
N PHE A 61 11.70 -1.42 22.72
CA PHE A 61 10.46 -1.11 23.44
C PHE A 61 9.77 0.14 22.90
N ARG A 62 8.44 0.08 22.81
CA ARG A 62 7.56 1.23 22.51
C ARG A 62 6.20 1.11 23.21
N PHE A 63 5.59 2.24 23.49
CA PHE A 63 4.17 2.31 23.89
C PHE A 63 3.25 2.04 22.68
N PHE A 64 2.01 1.61 22.93
CA PHE A 64 1.00 1.55 21.87
C PHE A 64 0.54 2.93 21.41
N LYS A 65 -0.10 3.00 20.23
CA LYS A 65 -0.66 4.26 19.68
C LYS A 65 -1.76 4.82 20.58
N ASP A 66 -2.49 3.96 21.29
CA ASP A 66 -3.54 4.30 22.24
C ASP A 66 -3.05 4.35 23.70
N ALA A 67 -1.74 4.33 23.95
CA ALA A 67 -1.20 4.21 25.30
C ALA A 67 -1.52 5.40 26.21
N GLU A 68 -2.02 6.52 25.69
CA GLU A 68 -2.59 7.59 26.50
C GLU A 68 -3.79 7.10 27.35
N THR A 69 -4.60 6.20 26.78
CA THR A 69 -5.79 5.63 27.43
C THR A 69 -5.58 4.18 27.87
N SER A 70 -4.84 3.36 27.12
CA SER A 70 -4.58 1.96 27.48
C SER A 70 -3.42 1.79 28.45
N GLY A 71 -2.41 2.66 28.37
CA GLY A 71 -1.12 2.51 29.04
C GLY A 71 -0.26 1.35 28.54
N GLY A 72 -0.71 0.61 27.52
CA GLY A 72 -0.03 -0.58 27.03
C GLY A 72 1.23 -0.30 26.21
N GLY A 73 2.01 -1.35 25.99
CA GLY A 73 3.25 -1.28 25.23
C GLY A 73 3.69 -2.61 24.67
N VAL A 74 4.73 -2.60 23.87
CA VAL A 74 5.30 -3.81 23.27
C VAL A 74 6.81 -3.76 23.27
N CYS A 75 7.38 -4.91 23.56
CA CYS A 75 8.77 -5.21 23.31
C CYS A 75 8.90 -6.33 22.28
N ASN A 76 9.83 -6.20 21.34
CA ASN A 76 10.07 -7.22 20.32
C ASN A 76 10.52 -8.58 20.89
N THR A 77 11.12 -8.58 22.09
CA THR A 77 11.60 -9.79 22.77
C THR A 77 10.69 -10.21 23.92
N CYS A 78 10.27 -9.26 24.78
CA CYS A 78 9.44 -9.58 25.95
C CYS A 78 7.94 -9.74 25.62
N GLY A 79 7.52 -9.35 24.41
CA GLY A 79 6.13 -9.44 23.97
C GLY A 79 5.28 -8.21 24.29
N LYS A 80 3.97 -8.40 24.25
CA LYS A 80 2.96 -7.33 24.41
C LYS A 80 2.50 -7.22 25.86
N PHE A 81 2.39 -5.99 26.35
CA PHE A 81 1.79 -5.65 27.63
C PHE A 81 0.45 -4.97 27.37
N ALA A 82 -0.64 -5.66 27.72
CA ALA A 82 -1.99 -5.30 27.30
C ALA A 82 -2.46 -3.92 27.79
N ASP A 83 -2.00 -3.50 28.97
CA ASP A 83 -2.38 -2.24 29.59
C ASP A 83 -1.25 -1.70 30.49
N GLY A 84 -1.47 -0.50 31.04
CA GLY A 84 -0.52 0.17 31.92
C GLY A 84 -0.19 -0.60 33.19
N PHE A 85 -1.14 -1.33 33.78
CA PHE A 85 -0.89 -2.14 34.97
C PHE A 85 0.04 -3.31 34.67
N ARG A 86 -0.24 -4.06 33.59
CA ARG A 86 0.59 -5.18 33.15
C ARG A 86 2.00 -4.72 32.79
N LEU A 87 2.13 -3.54 32.20
CA LEU A 87 3.42 -2.97 31.89
C LEU A 87 4.22 -2.62 33.15
N LEU A 88 3.60 -1.93 34.13
CA LEU A 88 4.25 -1.59 35.40
C LEU A 88 4.67 -2.83 36.19
N MET A 89 3.78 -3.83 36.29
CA MET A 89 4.09 -5.10 36.95
C MET A 89 5.29 -5.80 36.30
N ALA A 90 5.39 -5.77 34.97
CA ALA A 90 6.49 -6.41 34.26
C ALA A 90 7.83 -5.68 34.45
N ILE A 91 7.81 -4.36 34.60
CA ILE A 91 9.03 -3.53 34.71
C ILE A 91 9.55 -3.48 36.15
N GLU A 92 8.66 -3.29 37.11
CA GLU A 92 9.00 -3.09 38.52
C GLU A 92 8.91 -4.38 39.35
N GLY A 93 8.33 -5.46 38.79
CA GLY A 93 8.12 -6.72 39.51
C GLY A 93 7.05 -6.63 40.60
N TRP A 94 6.20 -5.60 40.58
CA TRP A 94 5.15 -5.41 41.55
C TRP A 94 4.02 -6.43 41.40
N THR A 95 3.40 -6.77 42.54
CA THR A 95 2.11 -7.45 42.53
C THR A 95 1.00 -6.52 42.06
N PHE A 96 -0.13 -7.08 41.63
CA PHE A 96 -1.27 -6.27 41.19
C PHE A 96 -1.79 -5.31 42.27
N PRO A 97 -1.94 -5.71 43.56
CA PRO A 97 -2.32 -4.77 44.62
C PRO A 97 -1.33 -3.62 44.83
N GLN A 98 -0.03 -3.91 44.82
CA GLN A 98 1.01 -2.87 44.92
C GLN A 98 0.94 -1.90 43.74
N THR A 99 0.74 -2.42 42.53
CA THR A 99 0.61 -1.59 41.32
C THR A 99 -0.61 -0.69 41.41
N LEU A 100 -1.75 -1.19 41.90
CA LEU A 100 -2.94 -0.37 42.14
C LEU A 100 -2.68 0.74 43.15
N GLU A 101 -1.94 0.46 44.22
CA GLU A 101 -1.60 1.44 45.24
C GLU A 101 -0.69 2.55 44.71
N GLU A 102 0.37 2.19 43.96
CA GLU A 102 1.28 3.16 43.36
C GLU A 102 0.60 4.03 42.29
N VAL A 103 -0.25 3.44 41.45
CA VAL A 103 -1.06 4.21 40.49
C VAL A 103 -2.06 5.12 41.22
N ALA A 104 -2.72 4.63 42.27
CA ALA A 104 -3.65 5.42 43.09
C ALA A 104 -2.96 6.63 43.73
N LYS A 105 -1.71 6.49 44.21
CA LYS A 105 -0.90 7.59 44.74
C LYS A 105 -0.64 8.67 43.68
N VAL A 106 -0.30 8.27 42.46
CA VAL A 106 -0.01 9.21 41.36
C VAL A 106 -1.25 10.00 40.93
N VAL A 107 -2.40 9.32 40.79
CA VAL A 107 -3.67 9.97 40.41
C VAL A 107 -4.38 10.64 41.59
N GLY A 108 -3.80 10.55 42.79
CA GLY A 108 -4.33 11.13 44.02
C GLY A 108 -5.64 10.52 44.49
N LEU A 109 -5.90 9.23 44.22
CA LEU A 109 -7.10 8.55 44.70
C LEU A 109 -6.94 8.20 46.19
N ASP A 110 -7.86 8.71 47.02
CA ASP A 110 -7.88 8.37 48.44
C ASP A 110 -8.46 6.97 48.68
N VAL A 111 -7.62 6.07 49.18
CA VAL A 111 -7.90 4.64 49.43
C VAL A 111 -9.06 4.44 50.44
N GLY A 112 -9.31 5.42 51.33
CA GLY A 112 -10.38 5.33 52.33
C GLY A 112 -11.75 5.76 51.81
N SER A 113 -11.80 6.76 50.92
CA SER A 113 -13.03 7.44 50.50
C SER A 113 -13.41 7.25 49.02
N GLY A 114 -12.51 6.69 48.19
CA GLY A 114 -12.72 6.51 46.75
C GLY A 114 -12.81 7.84 45.97
N ARG A 115 -12.39 8.95 46.59
CA ARG A 115 -12.42 10.29 45.98
C ARG A 115 -11.01 10.74 45.61
N VAL A 116 -10.89 11.46 44.51
CA VAL A 116 -9.64 12.13 44.13
C VAL A 116 -9.38 13.27 45.12
N ARG A 117 -8.19 13.29 45.73
CA ARG A 117 -7.75 14.32 46.66
C ARG A 117 -7.65 15.67 45.94
N LYS A 118 -8.09 16.75 46.59
CA LYS A 118 -8.08 18.11 46.00
C LYS A 118 -6.66 18.66 45.79
N ASP A 119 -5.69 18.12 46.52
CA ASP A 119 -4.26 18.44 46.49
C ASP A 119 -3.45 17.50 45.57
N ALA A 120 -4.12 16.61 44.83
CA ALA A 120 -3.45 15.77 43.84
C ALA A 120 -2.73 16.65 42.79
N PRO A 121 -1.47 16.34 42.43
CA PRO A 121 -0.79 17.07 41.36
C PRO A 121 -1.66 17.01 40.11
N PRO A 122 -2.01 18.14 39.48
CA PRO A 122 -2.77 18.11 38.25
C PRO A 122 -1.99 17.26 37.23
N PRO A 123 -2.68 16.48 36.38
CA PRO A 123 -2.02 15.78 35.29
C PRO A 123 -1.17 16.79 34.53
N ARG A 124 0.08 16.44 34.24
CA ARG A 124 0.91 17.32 33.41
C ARG A 124 0.16 17.47 32.10
N VAL A 125 -0.26 18.71 31.80
CA VAL A 125 -0.82 19.03 30.48
C VAL A 125 0.32 18.88 29.50
N ARG A 126 0.48 17.67 28.98
CA ARG A 126 1.34 17.46 27.82
C ARG A 126 0.66 18.21 26.70
N PRO A 127 1.31 19.19 26.05
CA PRO A 127 0.81 19.68 24.79
C PRO A 127 0.62 18.43 23.96
N LYS A 128 -0.62 18.16 23.53
CA LYS A 128 -0.92 17.11 22.59
C LYS A 128 0.04 17.39 21.44
N VAL A 129 1.09 16.58 21.29
CA VAL A 129 2.01 16.70 20.16
C VAL A 129 1.21 16.16 18.98
N GLU A 130 0.21 16.94 18.57
CA GLU A 130 -0.35 16.89 17.24
C GLU A 130 0.84 17.23 16.37
N ALA A 131 1.50 16.21 15.86
CA ALA A 131 2.42 16.38 14.75
C ALA A 131 1.62 17.19 13.73
N LYS A 132 1.96 18.48 13.57
CA LYS A 132 1.29 19.33 12.58
C LYS A 132 1.25 18.51 11.30
N PRO A 133 0.07 18.19 10.77
CA PRO A 133 0.00 17.47 9.52
C PRO A 133 0.87 18.24 8.52
N PRO A 134 1.73 17.55 7.75
CA PRO A 134 2.60 18.23 6.80
C PRO A 134 1.76 19.21 5.99
N ASN A 135 2.16 20.48 5.95
CA ASN A 135 1.40 21.52 5.26
C ASN A 135 1.12 21.06 3.81
N ASP A 136 -0.10 21.30 3.30
CA ASP A 136 -0.54 20.94 1.95
C ASP A 136 0.51 21.20 0.86
N THR A 137 1.22 22.32 0.95
CA THR A 137 2.31 22.67 0.03
C THR A 137 3.42 21.61 0.01
N PHE A 138 3.82 21.11 1.18
CA PHE A 138 4.81 20.04 1.29
C PHE A 138 4.31 18.75 0.64
N ILE A 139 3.07 18.35 0.95
CA ILE A 139 2.47 17.11 0.40
C ILE A 139 2.39 17.20 -1.12
N ARG A 140 1.90 18.32 -1.66
CA ARG A 140 1.82 18.52 -3.11
C ARG A 140 3.19 18.52 -3.78
N ASN A 141 4.20 19.12 -3.15
CA ASN A 141 5.56 19.10 -3.67
C ASN A 141 6.15 17.69 -3.64
N LEU A 142 5.89 16.91 -2.58
CA LEU A 142 6.28 15.50 -2.49
C LEU A 142 5.67 14.67 -3.62
N LEU A 143 4.34 14.79 -3.83
CA LEU A 143 3.63 14.09 -4.91
C LEU A 143 4.17 14.49 -6.29
N ARG A 144 4.34 15.79 -6.55
CA ARG A 144 4.88 16.30 -7.82
C ARG A 144 6.30 15.81 -8.08
N ARG A 145 7.15 15.84 -7.05
CA ARG A 145 8.54 15.41 -7.15
C ARG A 145 8.62 13.92 -7.49
N ALA A 146 7.94 13.07 -6.71
CA ALA A 146 7.90 11.63 -6.97
C ALA A 146 7.36 11.32 -8.38
N TRP A 147 6.38 12.08 -8.87
CA TRP A 147 5.84 11.88 -10.22
C TRP A 147 6.79 12.34 -11.33
N ALA A 148 7.48 13.47 -11.13
CA ALA A 148 8.41 14.06 -12.08
C ALA A 148 9.71 13.25 -12.21
N GLU A 149 10.18 12.66 -11.11
CA GLU A 149 11.36 11.78 -11.07
C GLU A 149 11.06 10.36 -11.60
N ALA A 150 9.79 10.00 -11.76
CA ALA A 150 9.39 8.72 -12.34
C ALA A 150 9.38 8.77 -13.87
N VAL A 151 9.63 7.62 -14.51
CA VAL A 151 9.62 7.40 -15.96
C VAL A 151 8.39 6.61 -16.40
N PRO A 152 8.04 6.57 -17.71
CA PRO A 152 7.03 5.64 -18.22
C PRO A 152 7.33 4.19 -17.81
N VAL A 153 6.29 3.39 -17.60
CA VAL A 153 6.46 1.97 -17.21
C VAL A 153 7.15 1.13 -18.30
N THR A 154 7.20 1.62 -19.54
CA THR A 154 7.89 1.01 -20.69
C THR A 154 9.34 1.45 -20.86
N ASP A 155 9.82 2.39 -20.04
CA ASP A 155 11.21 2.86 -20.08
C ASP A 155 12.19 1.72 -19.69
N PRO A 156 13.39 1.62 -20.28
CA PRO A 156 14.38 0.63 -19.89
C PRO A 156 14.72 0.61 -18.39
N LEU A 157 14.64 1.74 -17.69
CA LEU A 157 14.84 1.82 -16.25
C LEU A 157 13.77 1.01 -15.48
N ALA A 158 12.59 0.78 -16.06
CA ALA A 158 11.51 -0.01 -15.48
C ALA A 158 11.74 -1.54 -15.59
N ALA A 159 12.95 -1.99 -15.93
CA ALA A 159 13.30 -3.41 -15.95
C ALA A 159 12.96 -4.17 -14.63
N PRO A 160 13.10 -3.59 -13.41
CA PRO A 160 12.64 -4.24 -12.18
C PRO A 160 11.12 -4.51 -12.17
N LEU A 161 10.32 -3.57 -12.66
CA LEU A 161 8.87 -3.76 -12.83
C LEU A 161 8.57 -4.88 -13.82
N MET A 162 9.33 -4.98 -14.92
CA MET A 162 9.14 -6.06 -15.91
C MET A 162 9.40 -7.43 -15.29
N ARG A 163 10.51 -7.56 -14.56
CA ARG A 163 10.81 -8.79 -13.81
C ARG A 163 9.71 -9.11 -12.79
N TYR A 164 9.19 -8.11 -12.08
CA TYR A 164 8.10 -8.28 -11.13
C TYR A 164 6.81 -8.79 -11.76
N LEU A 165 6.36 -8.20 -12.87
CA LEU A 165 5.18 -8.66 -13.59
C LEU A 165 5.40 -10.05 -14.21
N MET A 166 6.56 -10.29 -14.82
CA MET A 166 6.90 -11.60 -15.40
C MET A 166 6.90 -12.74 -14.37
N ARG A 167 7.48 -12.54 -13.18
CA ARG A 167 7.41 -13.55 -12.10
C ARG A 167 5.99 -13.84 -11.66
N ARG A 168 5.11 -12.85 -11.79
CA ARG A 168 3.68 -12.94 -11.52
C ARG A 168 2.88 -13.44 -12.71
N LYS A 169 3.52 -13.80 -13.82
CA LYS A 169 2.90 -14.17 -15.10
C LYS A 169 1.97 -13.07 -15.65
N LEU A 170 2.18 -11.81 -15.27
CA LEU A 170 1.42 -10.66 -15.74
C LEU A 170 2.17 -9.95 -16.87
N SER A 171 1.42 -9.37 -17.81
CA SER A 171 1.97 -8.51 -18.87
C SER A 171 1.85 -7.03 -18.49
N ILE A 172 2.81 -6.21 -18.90
CA ILE A 172 2.75 -4.76 -18.76
C ILE A 172 1.76 -4.12 -19.74
N GLU A 173 1.49 -4.78 -20.86
CA GLU A 173 0.79 -4.19 -22.01
C GLU A 173 -0.48 -3.41 -21.64
N PRO A 174 -1.37 -3.91 -20.74
CA PRO A 174 -2.59 -3.19 -20.37
C PRO A 174 -2.38 -1.82 -19.73
N ILE A 175 -1.20 -1.57 -19.17
CA ILE A 175 -0.86 -0.30 -18.51
C ILE A 175 0.21 0.50 -19.27
N ALA A 176 0.78 -0.05 -20.34
CA ALA A 176 1.91 0.55 -21.05
C ALA A 176 1.60 1.95 -21.62
N GLY A 177 0.36 2.16 -22.09
CA GLY A 177 -0.11 3.44 -22.62
C GLY A 177 -0.75 4.37 -21.58
N LEU A 178 -0.95 3.92 -20.34
CA LEU A 178 -1.70 4.65 -19.34
C LEU A 178 -0.80 5.64 -18.58
N LYS A 179 -1.09 6.94 -18.72
CA LYS A 179 -0.28 8.03 -18.13
C LYS A 179 -0.28 8.07 -16.61
N ASN A 180 -1.26 7.44 -15.96
CA ASN A 180 -1.38 7.35 -14.51
C ASN A 180 -0.64 6.14 -13.90
N PHE A 181 0.15 5.43 -14.71
CA PHE A 181 1.11 4.44 -14.25
C PHE A 181 2.51 4.91 -14.62
N ARG A 182 3.41 4.96 -13.63
CA ARG A 182 4.83 5.34 -13.82
C ARG A 182 5.73 4.43 -13.01
N PHE A 183 7.00 4.40 -13.35
CA PHE A 183 8.02 3.68 -12.60
C PHE A 183 9.05 4.66 -12.04
N HIS A 184 9.34 4.57 -10.74
CA HIS A 184 10.37 5.37 -10.09
C HIS A 184 11.61 4.50 -9.83
N PRO A 185 12.81 4.86 -10.33
CA PRO A 185 13.99 3.99 -10.22
C PRO A 185 14.55 3.90 -8.79
N SER A 186 14.44 4.95 -7.98
CA SER A 186 15.01 4.97 -6.62
C SER A 186 14.18 5.83 -5.67
N LEU A 187 13.01 5.33 -5.25
CA LEU A 187 12.07 6.06 -4.40
C LEU A 187 12.41 5.86 -2.91
N ASP A 188 12.44 6.94 -2.14
CA ASP A 188 12.59 6.87 -0.69
C ASP A 188 11.48 6.01 -0.06
N TYR A 189 11.88 5.04 0.76
CA TYR A 189 11.00 4.33 1.68
C TYR A 189 11.09 4.97 3.06
N VAL A 190 9.96 5.53 3.48
CA VAL A 190 9.80 6.17 4.79
C VAL A 190 9.02 5.22 5.69
N ASP A 191 9.59 4.88 6.83
CA ASP A 191 8.94 4.07 7.85
C ASP A 191 7.83 4.85 8.60
N ASP A 192 7.14 4.17 9.51
CA ASP A 192 6.05 4.77 10.30
C ASP A 192 6.52 5.87 11.26
N ASP A 193 7.83 5.96 11.54
CA ASP A 193 8.43 6.98 12.38
C ASP A 193 8.84 8.23 11.57
N GLY A 194 8.63 8.20 10.24
CA GLY A 194 8.94 9.31 9.34
C GLY A 194 10.41 9.34 8.89
N VAL A 195 11.15 8.26 9.11
CA VAL A 195 12.57 8.14 8.76
C VAL A 195 12.72 7.45 7.42
N VAL A 196 13.57 8.02 6.55
CA VAL A 196 13.99 7.34 5.32
C VAL A 196 14.92 6.20 5.70
N VAL A 197 14.49 4.95 5.49
CA VAL A 197 15.27 3.74 5.84
C VAL A 197 15.82 3.01 4.62
N GLY A 198 15.52 3.49 3.41
CA GLY A 198 16.11 2.98 2.17
C GLY A 198 15.53 3.66 0.93
N GLN A 199 16.10 3.35 -0.22
CA GLN A 199 15.56 3.73 -1.53
C GLN A 199 15.36 2.47 -2.38
N PHE A 200 14.25 2.41 -3.11
CA PHE A 200 13.91 1.24 -3.89
C PHE A 200 13.24 1.63 -5.21
N PRO A 201 13.41 0.83 -6.28
CA PRO A 201 12.50 0.81 -7.42
C PRO A 201 11.04 0.77 -6.98
N ALA A 202 10.16 1.50 -7.66
CA ALA A 202 8.74 1.51 -7.29
C ALA A 202 7.81 1.68 -8.49
N LEU A 203 6.75 0.87 -8.53
CA LEU A 203 5.58 1.14 -9.37
C LEU A 203 4.75 2.24 -8.72
N LEU A 204 4.50 3.33 -9.43
CA LEU A 204 3.62 4.42 -9.03
C LEU A 204 2.30 4.36 -9.80
N MET A 205 1.20 4.44 -9.07
CA MET A 205 -0.16 4.43 -9.62
C MET A 205 -0.93 5.64 -9.08
N GLY A 206 -1.41 6.49 -9.99
CA GLY A 206 -2.21 7.65 -9.63
C GLY A 206 -3.57 7.21 -9.08
N VAL A 207 -3.85 7.58 -7.83
CA VAL A 207 -5.13 7.30 -7.16
C VAL A 207 -6.02 8.53 -7.31
N SER A 208 -7.22 8.29 -7.79
CA SER A 208 -8.29 9.29 -7.88
C SER A 208 -9.18 9.21 -6.64
N ASP A 209 -9.77 10.33 -6.25
CA ASP A 209 -10.92 10.33 -5.34
C ASP A 209 -12.19 9.81 -6.04
N ALA A 210 -13.29 9.72 -5.29
CA ALA A 210 -14.57 9.22 -5.80
C ALA A 210 -15.15 10.07 -6.95
N LEU A 211 -14.75 11.35 -7.07
CA LEU A 211 -15.14 12.24 -8.16
C LEU A 211 -14.19 12.14 -9.37
N GLY A 212 -13.20 11.24 -9.32
CA GLY A 212 -12.23 11.05 -10.38
C GLY A 212 -11.11 12.08 -10.41
N ARG A 213 -10.97 12.93 -9.39
CA ARG A 213 -9.89 13.93 -9.32
C ARG A 213 -8.63 13.27 -8.77
N PRO A 214 -7.42 13.63 -9.24
CA PRO A 214 -6.18 13.14 -8.65
C PRO A 214 -6.11 13.48 -7.15
N ALA A 215 -5.91 12.45 -6.31
CA ALA A 215 -5.87 12.58 -4.86
C ALA A 215 -4.48 12.32 -4.30
N THR A 216 -3.85 11.21 -4.70
CA THR A 216 -2.54 10.78 -4.20
C THR A 216 -1.93 9.72 -5.13
N ILE A 217 -0.80 9.13 -4.73
CA ILE A 217 -0.10 8.10 -5.48
C ILE A 217 0.02 6.85 -4.59
N HIS A 218 -0.46 5.72 -5.10
CA HIS A 218 -0.14 4.41 -4.55
C HIS A 218 1.22 3.98 -5.08
N ARG A 219 2.05 3.40 -4.22
CA ARG A 219 3.38 2.90 -4.56
C ARG A 219 3.55 1.45 -4.12
N THR A 220 4.08 0.63 -5.02
CA THR A 220 4.58 -0.72 -4.71
C THR A 220 6.09 -0.71 -4.86
N TYR A 221 6.81 -0.81 -3.74
CA TYR A 221 8.27 -0.89 -3.72
C TYR A 221 8.74 -2.27 -4.13
N LEU A 222 9.76 -2.29 -4.98
CA LEU A 222 10.31 -3.47 -5.62
C LEU A 222 11.81 -3.58 -5.34
N THR A 223 12.34 -4.79 -5.42
CA THR A 223 13.78 -5.00 -5.54
C THR A 223 14.22 -4.82 -6.99
N GLU A 224 15.51 -4.56 -7.21
CA GLU A 224 16.09 -4.59 -8.56
C GLU A 224 15.79 -5.90 -9.28
N ASN A 225 15.78 -7.02 -8.55
CA ASN A 225 15.50 -8.31 -9.14
C ASN A 225 14.04 -8.45 -9.57
N GLY A 226 13.09 -7.63 -9.11
CA GLY A 226 11.66 -7.71 -9.44
C GLY A 226 10.84 -8.50 -8.42
N GLU A 227 11.20 -8.42 -7.14
CA GLU A 227 10.39 -8.92 -6.03
C GLU A 227 9.79 -7.72 -5.29
N LYS A 228 8.87 -7.95 -4.34
CA LYS A 228 8.47 -6.86 -3.43
C LYS A 228 9.68 -6.51 -2.54
N ALA A 229 9.90 -5.22 -2.29
CA ALA A 229 11.01 -4.79 -1.44
C ALA A 229 10.91 -5.45 -0.04
N PRO A 230 12.03 -5.85 0.57
CA PRO A 230 12.06 -6.51 1.88
C PRO A 230 11.90 -5.51 3.02
N VAL A 231 10.75 -4.83 3.02
CA VAL A 231 10.35 -3.81 4.00
C VAL A 231 9.04 -4.22 4.66
N GLU A 232 8.69 -3.61 5.79
CA GLU A 232 7.48 -3.96 6.54
C GLU A 232 6.20 -3.82 5.70
N GLU A 233 6.08 -2.71 4.96
CA GLU A 233 4.92 -2.43 4.11
C GLU A 233 5.35 -2.12 2.67
N PRO A 234 5.51 -3.14 1.80
CA PRO A 234 5.97 -2.92 0.43
C PRO A 234 4.96 -2.16 -0.45
N LYS A 235 3.71 -2.03 -0.01
CA LYS A 235 2.66 -1.22 -0.65
C LYS A 235 2.26 -0.11 0.29
N LYS A 236 2.30 1.14 -0.16
CA LYS A 236 1.89 2.33 0.62
C LYS A 236 1.18 3.33 -0.28
N VAL A 237 0.47 4.27 0.33
CA VAL A 237 -0.10 5.44 -0.34
C VAL A 237 0.58 6.69 0.20
N PHE A 238 0.82 7.70 -0.64
CA PHE A 238 1.39 8.97 -0.16
C PHE A 238 0.36 9.71 0.70
N PRO A 239 0.78 10.57 1.64
CA PRO A 239 -0.15 11.41 2.38
C PRO A 239 -1.00 12.24 1.41
N LEU A 240 -2.23 12.54 1.81
CA LEU A 240 -3.15 13.35 1.04
C LEU A 240 -3.06 14.82 1.47
N PRO A 241 -3.14 15.78 0.54
CA PRO A 241 -3.46 17.17 0.87
C PRO A 241 -4.82 17.25 1.57
N ASN A 242 -5.03 18.25 2.44
CA ASN A 242 -6.25 18.35 3.25
C ASN A 242 -7.53 18.59 2.43
N ASP A 243 -7.43 19.06 1.18
CA ASP A 243 -8.56 19.23 0.25
C ASP A 243 -8.86 17.97 -0.60
N ARG A 244 -8.25 16.83 -0.24
CA ARG A 244 -8.43 15.52 -0.88
C ARG A 244 -8.71 14.46 0.17
N SER A 245 -9.47 13.45 -0.23
CA SER A 245 -9.72 12.26 0.59
C SER A 245 -9.87 11.03 -0.31
N LEU A 246 -9.56 9.85 0.22
CA LEU A 246 -9.89 8.57 -0.42
C LEU A 246 -11.30 8.10 -0.05
N VAL A 247 -11.88 8.65 1.02
CA VAL A 247 -13.29 8.47 1.37
C VAL A 247 -13.91 9.85 1.51
N MET A 248 -14.85 10.19 0.65
CA MET A 248 -15.49 11.51 0.69
C MET A 248 -16.99 11.43 0.47
N PRO A 249 -17.75 12.36 1.07
CA PRO A 249 -19.16 12.47 0.77
C PRO A 249 -19.33 12.88 -0.70
N VAL A 250 -20.13 12.12 -1.43
CA VAL A 250 -20.58 12.43 -2.79
C VAL A 250 -22.11 12.32 -2.85
N GLU A 251 -22.73 13.03 -3.78
CA GLU A 251 -24.16 12.92 -4.00
C GLU A 251 -24.52 11.51 -4.51
N HIS A 252 -25.59 10.94 -3.96
CA HIS A 252 -26.08 9.64 -4.36
C HIS A 252 -26.57 9.70 -5.81
N PRO A 253 -26.08 8.84 -6.73
CA PRO A 253 -26.38 8.93 -8.16
C PRO A 253 -27.87 8.88 -8.55
N ARG A 254 -28.74 8.44 -7.63
CA ARG A 254 -30.18 8.30 -7.84
C ARG A 254 -31.04 9.20 -6.96
N PHE A 255 -30.51 9.67 -5.82
CA PHE A 255 -31.32 10.36 -4.81
C PHE A 255 -30.71 11.74 -4.56
N ASP A 256 -31.33 12.75 -5.17
CA ASP A 256 -30.89 14.13 -5.06
C ASP A 256 -30.88 14.60 -3.59
N GLY A 257 -29.84 15.35 -3.21
CA GLY A 257 -29.59 15.81 -1.85
C GLY A 257 -29.18 14.74 -0.83
N MET A 258 -29.13 13.45 -1.21
CA MET A 258 -28.60 12.39 -0.33
C MET A 258 -27.10 12.24 -0.51
N MET A 259 -26.33 12.33 0.58
CA MET A 259 -24.89 12.12 0.55
C MET A 259 -24.53 10.68 0.93
N VAL A 260 -23.56 10.09 0.23
CA VAL A 260 -22.97 8.79 0.55
C VAL A 260 -21.45 8.86 0.50
N ASP A 261 -20.79 7.96 1.22
CA ASP A 261 -19.33 7.88 1.19
C ASP A 261 -18.86 7.19 -0.10
N GLY A 262 -18.11 7.93 -0.91
CA GLY A 262 -17.44 7.43 -2.10
C GLY A 262 -15.97 7.08 -1.86
N GLY A 263 -15.55 5.92 -2.36
CA GLY A 263 -14.18 5.40 -2.28
C GLY A 263 -13.31 5.77 -3.49
N GLY A 264 -12.03 6.03 -3.24
CA GLY A 264 -11.01 6.28 -4.26
C GLY A 264 -10.63 5.02 -5.05
N PHE A 265 -10.05 5.24 -6.23
CA PHE A 265 -9.72 4.17 -7.18
C PHE A 265 -8.56 4.55 -8.10
N ILE A 266 -7.96 3.55 -8.74
CA ILE A 266 -6.96 3.74 -9.79
C ILE A 266 -7.64 3.43 -11.12
N ARG A 267 -7.63 4.38 -12.06
CA ARG A 267 -8.18 4.16 -13.41
C ARG A 267 -7.24 3.26 -14.22
N MET A 268 -7.75 2.17 -14.78
CA MET A 268 -6.99 1.25 -15.63
C MET A 268 -7.69 1.08 -16.99
N GLY A 269 -7.77 2.17 -17.75
CA GLY A 269 -8.55 2.25 -19.01
C GLY A 269 -9.98 2.75 -18.81
N GLU A 270 -10.70 2.94 -19.90
CA GLU A 270 -12.10 3.41 -19.89
C GLU A 270 -13.09 2.24 -19.77
N PRO A 271 -14.26 2.45 -19.14
CA PRO A 271 -15.34 1.48 -19.14
C PRO A 271 -15.72 1.06 -20.57
N GLN A 272 -16.04 -0.23 -20.76
CA GLN A 272 -16.35 -0.77 -22.09
C GLN A 272 -17.84 -1.11 -22.16
N ALA A 273 -18.56 -0.51 -23.12
CA ALA A 273 -19.98 -0.77 -23.37
C ALA A 273 -20.87 -0.66 -22.11
N GLY A 274 -20.57 0.30 -21.22
CA GLY A 274 -21.31 0.50 -19.97
C GLY A 274 -20.95 -0.48 -18.86
N VAL A 275 -19.91 -1.31 -19.03
CA VAL A 275 -19.45 -2.30 -18.05
C VAL A 275 -18.08 -1.92 -17.50
N LEU A 276 -17.93 -2.06 -16.19
CA LEU A 276 -16.66 -1.87 -15.49
C LEU A 276 -16.43 -2.98 -14.46
N GLY A 277 -15.25 -3.60 -14.52
CA GLY A 277 -14.76 -4.47 -13.47
C GLY A 277 -14.17 -3.66 -12.32
N VAL A 278 -14.31 -4.16 -11.10
CA VAL A 278 -13.67 -3.57 -9.91
C VAL A 278 -13.02 -4.67 -9.09
N ALA A 279 -11.80 -4.42 -8.60
CA ALA A 279 -11.08 -5.34 -7.71
C ALA A 279 -10.41 -4.57 -6.57
N GLU A 280 -10.00 -5.29 -5.52
CA GLU A 280 -9.27 -4.69 -4.40
C GLU A 280 -7.86 -4.24 -4.83
N GLY A 281 -7.04 -5.19 -5.30
CA GLY A 281 -5.63 -4.97 -5.62
C GLY A 281 -5.33 -4.79 -7.11
N PHE A 282 -4.19 -4.14 -7.40
CA PHE A 282 -3.70 -3.95 -8.77
C PHE A 282 -3.37 -5.27 -9.47
N GLU A 283 -2.66 -6.19 -8.81
CA GLU A 283 -2.32 -7.48 -9.41
C GLU A 283 -3.57 -8.30 -9.76
N THR A 284 -4.58 -8.29 -8.89
CA THR A 284 -5.91 -8.88 -9.10
C THR A 284 -6.60 -8.26 -10.32
N ALA A 285 -6.68 -6.93 -10.38
CA ALA A 285 -7.29 -6.22 -11.51
C ALA A 285 -6.60 -6.54 -12.85
N LEU A 286 -5.27 -6.56 -12.86
CA LEU A 286 -4.48 -6.87 -14.06
C LEU A 286 -4.66 -8.33 -14.50
N ALA A 287 -4.70 -9.28 -13.55
CA ALA A 287 -4.97 -10.69 -13.84
C ALA A 287 -6.35 -10.89 -14.47
N VAL A 288 -7.39 -10.25 -13.91
CA VAL A 288 -8.74 -10.30 -14.46
C VAL A 288 -8.79 -9.69 -15.85
N HIS A 289 -8.16 -8.54 -16.06
CA HIS A 289 -8.10 -7.91 -17.38
C HIS A 289 -7.46 -8.84 -18.41
N LEU A 290 -6.31 -9.45 -18.10
CA LEU A 290 -5.62 -10.38 -18.99
C LEU A 290 -6.45 -11.65 -19.28
N ALA A 291 -7.21 -12.14 -18.30
CA ALA A 291 -8.03 -13.32 -18.48
C ALA A 291 -9.33 -13.05 -19.27
N THR A 292 -9.91 -11.85 -19.14
CA THR A 292 -11.29 -11.59 -19.56
C THR A 292 -11.42 -10.52 -20.64
N GLY A 293 -10.39 -9.69 -20.85
CA GLY A 293 -10.42 -8.49 -21.70
C GLY A 293 -11.18 -7.30 -21.08
N MET A 294 -11.82 -7.49 -19.92
CA MET A 294 -12.61 -6.46 -19.25
C MET A 294 -11.71 -5.34 -18.71
N THR A 295 -12.12 -4.07 -18.84
CA THR A 295 -11.52 -2.97 -18.07
C THR A 295 -11.82 -3.18 -16.58
N VAL A 296 -10.78 -3.28 -15.75
CA VAL A 296 -10.93 -3.49 -14.30
C VAL A 296 -10.17 -2.44 -13.51
N TRP A 297 -10.86 -1.70 -12.63
CA TRP A 297 -10.21 -0.68 -11.79
C TRP A 297 -9.88 -1.23 -10.40
N PRO A 298 -8.62 -1.12 -9.94
CA PRO A 298 -8.27 -1.43 -8.57
C PRO A 298 -8.66 -0.31 -7.61
N CYS A 299 -9.25 -0.69 -6.47
CA CYS A 299 -9.72 0.23 -5.42
C CYS A 299 -8.73 0.39 -4.26
N VAL A 300 -7.49 -0.08 -4.40
CA VAL A 300 -6.42 0.00 -3.37
C VAL A 300 -6.63 -0.92 -2.16
N CYS A 301 -7.82 -0.98 -1.58
CA CYS A 301 -8.18 -1.90 -0.48
C CYS A 301 -9.68 -2.23 -0.45
N ALA A 302 -10.06 -3.26 0.32
CA ALA A 302 -11.46 -3.69 0.49
C ALA A 302 -12.40 -2.56 0.94
N ASP A 303 -11.91 -1.67 1.80
CA ASP A 303 -12.69 -0.57 2.39
C ASP A 303 -13.07 0.51 1.35
N LEU A 304 -12.15 0.82 0.44
CA LEU A 304 -12.43 1.74 -0.65
C LEU A 304 -13.27 1.07 -1.75
N MET A 305 -13.06 -0.24 -1.98
CA MET A 305 -13.86 -1.02 -2.92
C MET A 305 -15.34 -1.04 -2.52
N GLU A 306 -15.67 -1.28 -1.25
CA GLU A 306 -17.07 -1.34 -0.83
C GLU A 306 -17.82 -0.01 -0.92
N ARG A 307 -17.08 1.10 -1.03
CA ARG A 307 -17.59 2.48 -1.19
C ARG A 307 -17.48 2.97 -2.63
N PHE A 308 -17.09 2.12 -3.57
CA PHE A 308 -16.88 2.55 -4.95
C PHE A 308 -18.17 3.07 -5.59
N ILE A 309 -18.11 4.28 -6.14
CA ILE A 309 -19.22 4.90 -6.87
C ILE A 309 -18.94 4.78 -8.37
N PRO A 310 -19.73 4.00 -9.14
CA PRO A 310 -19.55 3.89 -10.58
C PRO A 310 -19.57 5.27 -11.24
N PRO A 311 -18.61 5.58 -12.13
CA PRO A 311 -18.63 6.81 -12.89
C PRO A 311 -19.83 6.83 -13.86
N GLU A 312 -20.15 8.02 -14.36
CA GLU A 312 -21.19 8.20 -15.37
C GLU A 312 -20.96 7.30 -16.60
N GLY A 313 -22.05 6.78 -17.16
CA GLY A 313 -22.02 5.85 -18.28
C GLY A 313 -21.80 4.38 -17.90
N VAL A 314 -21.44 4.06 -16.66
CA VAL A 314 -21.40 2.67 -16.18
C VAL A 314 -22.80 2.21 -15.77
N GLU A 315 -23.32 1.22 -16.48
CA GLU A 315 -24.63 0.59 -16.24
C GLU A 315 -24.50 -0.70 -15.42
N GLN A 316 -23.36 -1.38 -15.51
CA GLN A 316 -23.10 -2.63 -14.79
C GLN A 316 -21.68 -2.67 -14.21
N ILE A 317 -21.57 -3.05 -12.93
CA ILE A 317 -20.30 -3.37 -12.28
C ILE A 317 -20.12 -4.89 -12.19
N VAL A 318 -18.91 -5.37 -12.41
CA VAL A 318 -18.48 -6.73 -12.09
C VAL A 318 -17.42 -6.68 -10.99
N VAL A 319 -17.79 -7.12 -9.78
CA VAL A 319 -16.92 -7.09 -8.61
C VAL A 319 -16.13 -8.38 -8.52
N TRP A 320 -14.80 -8.26 -8.50
CA TRP A 320 -13.85 -9.35 -8.36
C TRP A 320 -13.29 -9.30 -6.94
N GLY A 321 -13.97 -10.00 -6.02
CA GLY A 321 -13.60 -10.02 -4.61
C GLY A 321 -12.52 -11.05 -4.30
N ASP A 322 -11.70 -10.75 -3.31
CA ASP A 322 -10.66 -11.65 -2.80
C ASP A 322 -11.25 -12.61 -1.74
N LEU A 323 -10.79 -13.86 -1.74
CA LEU A 323 -11.22 -14.89 -0.79
C LEU A 323 -10.24 -14.97 0.38
N ASP A 324 -10.50 -14.23 1.46
CA ASP A 324 -9.68 -14.24 2.67
C ASP A 324 -10.33 -15.02 3.83
N ARG A 325 -9.51 -15.51 4.77
CA ARG A 325 -10.00 -16.25 5.96
C ARG A 325 -10.85 -15.41 6.90
N SER A 326 -10.69 -14.08 6.93
CA SER A 326 -11.54 -13.21 7.75
C SER A 326 -12.89 -12.91 7.11
N GLY A 327 -13.09 -13.27 5.83
CA GLY A 327 -14.30 -12.98 5.07
C GLY A 327 -14.42 -11.53 4.59
N ARG A 328 -13.41 -10.68 4.83
CA ARG A 328 -13.48 -9.22 4.63
C ARG A 328 -13.69 -8.84 3.16
N GLY A 329 -12.99 -9.50 2.25
CA GLY A 329 -13.07 -9.29 0.80
C GLY A 329 -14.42 -9.71 0.24
N ARG A 330 -14.95 -10.85 0.71
CA ARG A 330 -16.32 -11.28 0.38
C ARG A 330 -17.36 -10.28 0.86
N GLU A 331 -17.24 -9.80 2.09
CA GLU A 331 -18.15 -8.79 2.65
C GLU A 331 -18.10 -7.48 1.86
N ALA A 332 -16.91 -6.97 1.54
CA ALA A 332 -16.74 -5.77 0.70
C ALA A 332 -17.44 -5.94 -0.65
N ALA A 333 -17.23 -7.08 -1.31
CA ALA A 333 -17.81 -7.33 -2.63
C ALA A 333 -19.34 -7.40 -2.60
N GLN A 334 -19.92 -7.99 -1.56
CA GLN A 334 -21.38 -8.02 -1.40
C GLN A 334 -21.96 -6.65 -1.04
N ARG A 335 -21.27 -5.85 -0.23
CA ARG A 335 -21.67 -4.46 0.06
C ARG A 335 -21.66 -3.59 -1.19
N LEU A 336 -20.59 -3.65 -1.98
CA LEU A 336 -20.51 -2.93 -3.25
C LEU A 336 -21.65 -3.36 -4.19
N LYS A 337 -21.94 -4.67 -4.27
CA LYS A 337 -23.06 -5.17 -5.05
C LYS A 337 -24.38 -4.53 -4.61
N ALA A 338 -24.70 -4.59 -3.31
CA ALA A 338 -25.93 -4.02 -2.77
C ALA A 338 -26.03 -2.51 -3.05
N SER A 339 -24.96 -1.76 -2.76
CA SER A 339 -24.88 -0.32 -3.03
C SER A 339 -25.07 0.00 -4.51
N ALA A 340 -24.46 -0.76 -5.42
CA ALA A 340 -24.66 -0.58 -6.85
C ALA A 340 -26.12 -0.74 -7.27
N TRP A 341 -26.83 -1.74 -6.73
CA TRP A 341 -28.27 -1.92 -6.97
C TRP A 341 -29.10 -0.74 -6.44
N ASP A 342 -28.78 -0.22 -5.26
CA ASP A 342 -29.44 0.96 -4.68
C ASP A 342 -29.24 2.21 -5.56
N MET A 343 -28.05 2.35 -6.14
CA MET A 343 -27.70 3.37 -7.13
C MET A 343 -28.33 3.14 -8.52
N GLY A 344 -29.11 2.07 -8.71
CA GLY A 344 -29.74 1.74 -9.99
C GLY A 344 -28.79 1.13 -11.03
N ARG A 345 -27.65 0.58 -10.59
CA ARG A 345 -26.67 -0.11 -11.44
C ARG A 345 -26.74 -1.61 -11.23
N LYS A 346 -26.59 -2.38 -12.30
CA LYS A 346 -26.51 -3.84 -12.20
C LYS A 346 -25.17 -4.22 -11.57
N ALA A 347 -25.15 -5.26 -10.73
CA ALA A 347 -23.90 -5.75 -10.15
C ALA A 347 -23.83 -7.27 -10.05
N LEU A 348 -22.68 -7.81 -10.47
CA LEU A 348 -22.28 -9.21 -10.29
C LEU A 348 -21.06 -9.29 -9.37
N VAL A 349 -20.95 -10.40 -8.63
CA VAL A 349 -19.78 -10.67 -7.76
C VAL A 349 -19.20 -12.02 -8.16
N PHE A 350 -17.90 -12.05 -8.39
CA PHE A 350 -17.13 -13.27 -8.55
C PHE A 350 -16.12 -13.39 -7.42
N MET A 351 -16.08 -14.59 -6.83
CA MET A 351 -15.09 -14.99 -5.83
C MET A 351 -14.29 -16.17 -6.40
N PRO A 352 -13.00 -16.31 -6.07
CA PRO A 352 -12.25 -17.53 -6.35
C PRO A 352 -12.99 -18.76 -5.80
N SER A 353 -13.06 -19.83 -6.60
CA SER A 353 -13.69 -21.10 -6.20
C SER A 353 -12.74 -22.06 -5.48
N LEU A 354 -11.46 -21.70 -5.38
CA LEU A 354 -10.41 -22.51 -4.78
C LEU A 354 -10.49 -22.50 -3.25
N SER A 355 -10.08 -23.60 -2.62
CA SER A 355 -9.93 -23.66 -1.16
C SER A 355 -8.66 -22.93 -0.72
N ILE A 356 -8.75 -22.16 0.37
CA ILE A 356 -7.59 -21.45 0.93
C ILE A 356 -6.62 -22.50 1.54
N PRO A 357 -5.35 -22.58 1.09
CA PRO A 357 -4.34 -23.45 1.69
C PRO A 357 -4.10 -23.12 3.17
N ASP A 358 -3.71 -24.11 3.98
CA ASP A 358 -3.50 -23.94 5.43
C ASP A 358 -2.46 -22.86 5.79
N ASN A 359 -1.44 -22.71 4.96
CA ASN A 359 -0.37 -21.71 5.13
C ASN A 359 -0.68 -20.35 4.47
N ALA A 360 -1.85 -20.19 3.85
CA ALA A 360 -2.25 -18.96 3.16
C ALA A 360 -3.31 -18.18 3.94
N LYS A 361 -3.22 -16.85 3.88
CA LYS A 361 -4.22 -15.94 4.48
C LYS A 361 -5.49 -15.81 3.63
N GLY A 362 -5.39 -16.11 2.34
CA GLY A 362 -6.47 -16.03 1.36
C GLY A 362 -6.00 -16.48 -0.02
N ILE A 363 -6.91 -16.41 -0.98
CA ILE A 363 -6.67 -16.56 -2.42
C ILE A 363 -7.28 -15.35 -3.11
N ASP A 364 -6.52 -14.70 -3.98
CA ASP A 364 -7.02 -13.65 -4.87
C ASP A 364 -7.11 -14.14 -6.34
N TRP A 365 -7.59 -13.28 -7.25
CA TRP A 365 -7.63 -13.65 -8.67
C TRP A 365 -6.26 -13.66 -9.36
N HIS A 366 -5.23 -13.04 -8.77
CA HIS A 366 -3.86 -13.18 -9.25
C HIS A 366 -3.33 -14.59 -8.98
N ASP A 367 -3.64 -15.17 -7.83
CA ASP A 367 -3.33 -16.57 -7.51
C ASP A 367 -4.04 -17.53 -8.49
N VAL A 368 -5.33 -17.31 -8.77
CA VAL A 368 -6.09 -18.08 -9.77
C VAL A 368 -5.42 -18.02 -11.14
N TRP A 369 -4.98 -16.83 -11.57
CA TRP A 369 -4.25 -16.65 -12.82
C TRP A 369 -2.92 -17.43 -12.84
N VAL A 370 -2.16 -17.39 -11.75
CA VAL A 370 -0.88 -18.11 -11.67
C VAL A 370 -1.07 -19.62 -11.76
N MET A 371 -2.14 -20.15 -11.13
CA MET A 371 -2.43 -21.58 -11.07
C MET A 371 -3.10 -22.14 -12.34
N HIS A 372 -4.09 -21.42 -12.87
CA HIS A 372 -4.99 -21.94 -13.91
C HIS A 372 -4.99 -21.11 -15.19
N GLY A 373 -4.26 -20.00 -15.24
CA GLY A 373 -4.29 -19.05 -16.35
C GLY A 373 -5.71 -18.57 -16.63
N GLN A 374 -6.01 -18.35 -17.92
CA GLN A 374 -7.33 -17.90 -18.36
C GLN A 374 -8.46 -18.91 -18.03
N ALA A 375 -8.16 -20.21 -17.96
CA ALA A 375 -9.16 -21.25 -17.70
C ALA A 375 -9.73 -21.21 -16.26
N GLY A 376 -9.04 -20.54 -15.33
CA GLY A 376 -9.52 -20.35 -13.96
C GLY A 376 -10.62 -19.29 -13.81
N PHE A 377 -10.91 -18.53 -14.87
CA PHE A 377 -11.85 -17.41 -14.83
C PHE A 377 -13.21 -17.79 -15.46
N PRO A 378 -14.31 -17.22 -14.94
CA PRO A 378 -15.62 -17.33 -15.57
C PRO A 378 -15.60 -16.83 -17.02
N ARG A 379 -16.37 -17.49 -17.89
CA ARG A 379 -16.60 -17.03 -19.28
C ARG A 379 -17.81 -16.12 -19.36
N PHE A 380 -17.71 -15.11 -20.21
CA PHE A 380 -18.74 -14.09 -20.41
C PHE A 380 -19.18 -14.06 -21.88
N ARG A 381 -20.47 -13.81 -22.12
CA ARG A 381 -20.94 -13.29 -23.40
C ARG A 381 -20.98 -11.76 -23.31
N THR A 382 -20.30 -11.09 -24.25
CA THR A 382 -20.26 -9.62 -24.34
C THR A 382 -21.18 -9.07 -25.44
N GLU A 383 -21.88 -9.95 -26.16
CA GLU A 383 -22.70 -9.61 -27.34
C GLU A 383 -23.95 -8.79 -27.02
N GLN A 384 -24.33 -8.72 -25.74
CA GLN A 384 -25.39 -7.87 -25.22
C GLN A 384 -24.73 -6.88 -24.26
N ARG A 385 -25.19 -5.63 -24.18
CA ARG A 385 -24.67 -4.56 -23.29
C ARG A 385 -24.61 -4.92 -21.78
N ALA A 386 -24.93 -6.15 -21.41
CA ALA A 386 -24.82 -6.71 -20.07
C ALA A 386 -23.90 -7.94 -20.08
N VAL A 387 -22.96 -7.99 -19.14
CA VAL A 387 -22.15 -9.19 -18.91
C VAL A 387 -23.02 -10.25 -18.23
N MET A 388 -23.16 -11.40 -18.88
CA MET A 388 -23.83 -12.57 -18.32
C MET A 388 -22.87 -13.77 -18.28
N PRO A 389 -22.79 -14.50 -17.14
CA PRO A 389 -21.99 -15.71 -17.05
C PRO A 389 -22.54 -16.79 -17.98
N MET A 390 -21.66 -17.52 -18.65
CA MET A 390 -22.06 -18.66 -19.50
C MET A 390 -22.35 -19.91 -18.65
N ALA A 391 -23.37 -20.68 -19.03
CA ALA A 391 -23.63 -21.98 -18.44
C ALA A 391 -22.51 -22.98 -18.82
N VAL A 392 -22.21 -23.92 -17.92
CA VAL A 392 -21.25 -25.00 -18.17
C VAL A 392 -21.77 -25.87 -19.33
N GLY A 393 -21.03 -25.90 -20.45
CA GLY A 393 -21.41 -26.64 -21.68
C GLY A 393 -21.56 -25.77 -22.93
N ASP A 394 -21.53 -24.45 -22.77
CA ASP A 394 -21.80 -23.51 -23.85
C ASP A 394 -20.46 -23.07 -24.50
N ALA A 395 -20.21 -23.54 -25.72
CA ALA A 395 -18.96 -23.27 -26.45
C ALA A 395 -18.99 -21.86 -27.06
N GLY A 396 -18.61 -20.85 -26.29
CA GLY A 396 -18.38 -19.50 -26.81
C GLY A 396 -17.23 -19.46 -27.82
N PRO A 397 -17.24 -18.52 -28.77
CA PRO A 397 -16.23 -18.45 -29.83
C PRO A 397 -14.83 -18.29 -29.25
N ARG A 398 -13.87 -19.06 -29.78
CA ARG A 398 -12.46 -18.89 -29.47
C ARG A 398 -11.99 -17.61 -30.13
N TYR A 399 -11.45 -16.69 -29.34
CA TYR A 399 -10.74 -15.53 -29.87
C TYR A 399 -9.40 -16.03 -30.41
N THR A 400 -9.38 -16.45 -31.67
CA THR A 400 -8.15 -16.57 -32.47
C THR A 400 -7.98 -15.26 -33.22
N ASP A 401 -6.84 -14.60 -33.03
CA ASP A 401 -6.44 -13.41 -33.76
C ASP A 401 -6.77 -13.51 -35.25
N ARG A 402 -7.66 -12.63 -35.72
CA ARG A 402 -7.82 -12.35 -37.14
C ARG A 402 -7.44 -10.89 -37.38
N VAL A 403 -6.14 -10.66 -37.47
CA VAL A 403 -5.59 -9.57 -38.29
C VAL A 403 -4.88 -10.25 -39.47
N GLU A 404 -5.67 -10.78 -40.41
CA GLU A 404 -5.18 -11.06 -41.76
C GLU A 404 -4.97 -9.71 -42.44
N ARG A 405 -3.76 -9.16 -42.28
CA ARG A 405 -3.24 -8.14 -43.20
C ARG A 405 -2.84 -8.87 -44.48
N ASN A 406 -3.50 -8.50 -45.57
CA ASN A 406 -3.12 -8.84 -46.95
C ASN A 406 -1.61 -8.67 -47.16
N LEU A 407 -0.89 -9.78 -47.23
CA LEU A 407 0.44 -9.87 -47.80
C LEU A 407 0.38 -11.02 -48.81
N GLN A 408 0.50 -10.68 -50.09
CA GLN A 408 0.61 -11.67 -51.15
C GLN A 408 1.93 -12.46 -50.98
N PRO A 409 1.91 -13.78 -51.16
CA PRO A 409 3.06 -14.62 -50.86
C PRO A 409 4.15 -14.46 -51.92
N ILE A 410 5.31 -13.97 -51.49
CA ILE A 410 6.55 -13.99 -52.27
C ILE A 410 7.09 -15.42 -52.20
N HIS A 411 7.23 -16.05 -53.37
CA HIS A 411 7.76 -17.40 -53.55
C HIS A 411 9.26 -17.42 -53.20
N VAL A 412 9.67 -18.25 -52.23
CA VAL A 412 11.09 -18.49 -51.92
C VAL A 412 11.44 -19.91 -52.37
N GLN A 413 12.19 -20.00 -53.47
CA GLN A 413 13.00 -21.17 -53.81
C GLN A 413 14.46 -20.82 -53.53
N GLY A 414 15.17 -21.68 -52.79
CA GLY A 414 16.64 -21.73 -52.82
C GLY A 414 17.12 -22.86 -53.73
N PRO A 415 18.42 -23.20 -53.75
CA PRO A 415 19.58 -22.33 -53.96
C PRO A 415 20.43 -22.80 -55.16
N CYS A 416 21.52 -22.06 -55.45
CA CYS A 416 22.71 -22.43 -56.25
C CYS A 416 22.70 -22.11 -57.77
N SER A 417 23.57 -21.17 -58.18
CA SER A 417 24.74 -21.38 -59.06
C SER A 417 25.19 -20.06 -59.75
N THR A 418 26.48 -19.72 -59.59
CA THR A 418 27.26 -18.83 -60.48
C THR A 418 27.59 -19.60 -61.79
N PRO A 419 27.92 -18.99 -62.97
CA PRO A 419 28.92 -17.92 -63.12
C PRO A 419 28.81 -16.94 -64.33
N GLN A 420 29.73 -15.95 -64.36
CA GLN A 420 30.29 -15.20 -65.53
C GLN A 420 29.33 -14.26 -66.32
N SER A 421 29.69 -13.14 -66.94
CA SER A 421 30.90 -12.30 -67.14
C SER A 421 30.38 -11.04 -67.87
N GLU A 422 30.79 -9.80 -67.56
CA GLU A 422 31.62 -8.89 -68.38
C GLU A 422 31.38 -7.49 -67.75
N GLY A 423 32.38 -6.76 -67.23
CA GLY A 423 33.27 -5.84 -67.96
C GLY A 423 32.54 -4.52 -68.30
N ILE A 424 32.96 -3.28 -68.02
CA ILE A 424 34.30 -2.68 -67.88
C ILE A 424 34.13 -1.18 -67.48
N ARG A 425 35.07 -0.65 -66.67
CA ARG A 425 35.55 0.75 -66.49
C ARG A 425 34.61 1.85 -65.91
N GLY A 426 35.06 2.69 -64.96
CA GLY A 426 36.38 2.77 -64.36
C GLY A 426 36.66 3.96 -63.44
N LEU A 427 37.95 4.02 -63.11
CA LEU A 427 38.81 5.11 -62.63
C LEU A 427 38.84 5.46 -61.13
N ILE A 428 40.09 5.44 -60.68
CA ILE A 428 40.71 5.54 -59.35
C ILE A 428 41.31 6.95 -59.21
N ALA A 429 41.28 7.55 -58.01
CA ALA A 429 42.41 8.23 -57.38
C ALA A 429 42.08 8.67 -55.95
N GLU A 430 42.94 8.30 -55.00
CA GLU A 430 42.90 8.55 -53.54
C GLU A 430 43.66 9.86 -53.12
N PRO A 431 44.26 10.03 -51.91
CA PRO A 431 43.67 10.67 -50.71
C PRO A 431 44.59 11.73 -50.02
N SER A 432 44.11 12.42 -48.96
CA SER A 432 44.94 12.88 -47.82
C SER A 432 44.02 13.30 -46.65
N MET A 433 43.95 12.68 -45.47
CA MET A 433 44.88 12.45 -44.34
C MET A 433 45.26 13.66 -43.46
N ARG A 434 45.12 13.41 -42.12
CA ARG A 434 45.69 14.03 -40.89
C ARG A 434 44.71 14.93 -40.10
N SER A 435 44.53 14.81 -38.78
CA SER A 435 45.16 13.99 -37.71
C SER A 435 44.25 13.98 -36.46
N ALA A 436 43.94 12.84 -35.85
CA ALA A 436 44.55 12.24 -34.64
C ALA A 436 44.11 12.82 -33.27
N ALA A 437 43.51 11.93 -32.46
CA ALA A 437 43.17 12.06 -31.03
C ALA A 437 44.40 11.78 -30.12
N PRO A 438 44.29 11.80 -28.77
CA PRO A 438 43.83 10.58 -28.08
C PRO A 438 43.05 10.75 -26.76
N ARG A 439 42.46 9.62 -26.34
CA ARG A 439 41.80 9.28 -25.07
C ARG A 439 42.79 9.22 -23.89
N THR A 440 42.32 9.45 -22.67
CA THR A 440 42.67 8.68 -21.45
C THR A 440 41.61 8.87 -20.36
N GLY A 441 41.23 7.79 -19.67
CA GLY A 441 40.27 7.77 -18.57
C GLY A 441 40.90 7.70 -17.18
N LEU A 442 39.99 7.64 -16.20
CA LEU A 442 40.04 7.04 -14.85
C LEU A 442 41.26 7.30 -13.92
N LEU A 443 40.90 7.59 -12.66
CA LEU A 443 41.71 7.65 -11.43
C LEU A 443 42.48 8.96 -11.14
N GLY A 444 41.98 9.67 -10.12
CA GLY A 444 42.81 10.50 -9.25
C GLY A 444 42.19 11.83 -8.88
N ARG A 445 41.50 11.89 -7.72
CA ARG A 445 41.76 12.84 -6.62
C ARG A 445 40.65 12.80 -5.56
N LEU A 446 40.85 11.92 -4.59
CA LEU A 446 40.54 12.20 -3.18
C LEU A 446 41.63 13.14 -2.66
N ARG A 447 41.24 14.28 -2.07
CA ARG A 447 41.66 14.68 -0.70
C ARG A 447 41.23 16.10 -0.33
N ASN A 448 40.64 16.15 0.88
CA ASN A 448 40.70 17.21 1.90
C ASN A 448 39.91 18.50 1.66
N PHE A 449 38.89 18.73 2.49
CA PHE A 449 38.91 19.79 3.50
C PHE A 449 38.00 19.41 4.69
N VAL A 450 38.57 19.41 5.89
CA VAL A 450 37.91 19.34 7.20
C VAL A 450 38.28 20.62 7.96
N LYS A 451 37.40 21.04 8.87
CA LYS A 451 37.44 22.14 9.88
C LYS A 451 36.65 23.37 9.41
N PHE A 452 35.64 23.87 10.11
CA PHE A 452 35.30 23.83 11.55
C PHE A 452 33.90 23.32 11.85
#